data_AF-A0AAW9CST2-F1
#
_entry.id   AF-A0AAW9CST2-F1
#
_cell.length_a   1.000
_cell.length_b   1.000
_cell.length_c   1.000
_cell.angle_alpha   90.00
_cell.angle_beta   90.00
_cell.angle_gamma   90.00
#
_symmetry.space_group_name_H-M   'P 1'
#
loop_
_entity.id
_entity.type
_entity.pdbx_description
1 polymer ?
#
loop_
_entity_poly.entity_id
_entity_poly.type
_entity_poly.pdbx_seq_one_letter_code
_entity_poly.pdbx_strand_id
1 'polypeptide(L)'
;MDFDGFQPGECMLQETKGNYDQFLDGSIPGAEDFFRGFDKMETQITTQASKVRANPPARLTWYFQTLLTRRKMTPLLASLGVRSVYQP
;
A
#
# COMPACT_ATOMS: atom_id res chain seq x y z
N MET A 1 -10.65 -6.77 8.03
CA MET A 1 -10.34 -5.81 6.95
C MET A 1 -10.11 -4.53 7.67
N ASP A 2 -8.86 -4.11 7.69
CA ASP A 2 -8.36 -3.21 8.71
C ASP A 2 -7.60 -2.08 8.01
N PHE A 3 -7.47 -0.97 8.72
CA PHE A 3 -6.67 0.18 8.33
C PHE A 3 -5.78 0.48 9.54
N ASP A 4 -4.54 0.86 9.30
CA ASP A 4 -3.58 1.13 10.38
C ASP A 4 -3.87 2.45 11.11
N GLY A 5 -4.64 3.35 10.49
CA GLY A 5 -5.01 4.61 11.11
C GLY A 5 -6.17 5.34 10.44
N PHE A 6 -6.66 6.37 11.12
CA PHE A 6 -7.68 7.29 10.63
C PHE A 6 -7.37 8.71 11.12
N GLN A 7 -7.43 9.68 10.21
CA GLN A 7 -7.31 11.11 10.47
C GLN A 7 -8.69 11.76 10.31
N PRO A 8 -9.41 12.03 11.42
CA PRO A 8 -10.79 12.52 11.36
C PRO A 8 -10.93 13.85 10.63
N GLY A 9 -9.99 14.77 10.83
CA GLY A 9 -10.01 16.11 10.21
C GLY A 9 -9.88 16.10 8.68
N GLU A 10 -9.40 15.00 8.10
CA GLU A 10 -9.22 14.83 6.65
C GLU A 10 -10.15 13.77 6.04
N CYS A 11 -11.00 13.14 6.88
CA CYS A 11 -11.73 11.91 6.53
C CYS A 11 -10.81 10.87 5.87
N MET A 12 -9.56 10.75 6.33
CA MET A 12 -8.52 9.97 5.66
C MET A 12 -8.17 8.71 6.44
N LEU A 13 -8.35 7.54 5.82
CA LEU A 13 -7.84 6.26 6.30
C LEU A 13 -6.38 6.07 5.87
N GLN A 14 -5.61 5.37 6.69
CA GLN A 14 -4.18 5.17 6.52
C GLN A 14 -3.84 3.68 6.52
N GLU A 15 -2.87 3.31 5.69
CA GLU A 15 -2.20 2.01 5.69
C GLU A 15 -0.70 2.24 5.70
N THR A 16 0.05 1.39 6.39
CA THR A 16 1.50 1.46 6.51
C THR A 16 2.14 0.16 6.00
N LYS A 17 3.17 0.30 5.17
CA LYS A 17 3.96 -0.82 4.64
C LYS A 17 5.41 -0.67 5.08
N GLY A 18 5.89 -1.68 5.80
CA GLY A 18 7.27 -1.74 6.29
C GLY A 18 8.30 -2.06 5.21
N ASN A 19 9.44 -2.62 5.63
CA ASN A 19 10.53 -2.96 4.72
C ASN A 19 10.24 -4.21 3.88
N TYR A 20 9.72 -3.99 2.67
CA TYR A 20 9.55 -5.00 1.62
C TYR A 20 10.62 -4.93 0.53
N ASP A 21 11.54 -3.95 0.58
CA ASP A 21 12.58 -3.78 -0.44
C ASP A 21 13.56 -4.96 -0.48
N GLN A 22 13.73 -5.66 0.64
CA GLN A 22 14.53 -6.90 0.73
C GLN A 22 14.05 -8.01 -0.23
N PHE A 23 12.81 -7.94 -0.71
CA PHE A 23 12.24 -8.87 -1.69
C PHE A 23 12.37 -8.37 -3.13
N LEU A 24 12.99 -7.22 -3.35
CA LEU A 24 13.13 -6.55 -4.66
C LEU A 24 14.58 -6.19 -4.99
N ASP A 25 15.43 -5.99 -3.98
CA ASP A 25 16.80 -5.50 -4.14
C ASP A 25 17.87 -6.61 -4.23
N GLY A 26 17.44 -7.88 -4.17
CA GLY A 26 18.33 -9.05 -4.20
C GLY A 26 18.95 -9.43 -2.85
N SER A 27 18.56 -8.77 -1.75
CA SER A 27 19.00 -9.14 -0.40
C SER A 27 18.61 -10.56 0.00
N ILE A 28 17.50 -11.05 -0.56
CA ILE A 28 17.00 -12.41 -0.35
C ILE A 28 17.10 -13.17 -1.68
N PRO A 29 18.07 -14.08 -1.84
CA PRO A 29 18.22 -14.86 -3.06
C PRO A 29 16.98 -15.71 -3.38
N GLY A 30 16.48 -15.62 -4.61
CA GLY A 30 15.30 -16.37 -5.07
C GLY A 30 13.98 -15.90 -4.46
N ALA A 31 13.92 -14.69 -3.88
CA ALA A 31 12.69 -14.12 -3.32
C ALA A 31 11.53 -14.15 -4.32
N GLU A 32 11.80 -13.92 -5.60
CA GLU A 32 10.84 -13.98 -6.70
C GLU A 32 10.12 -15.33 -6.85
N ASP A 33 10.75 -16.44 -6.43
CA ASP A 33 10.19 -17.78 -6.58
C ASP A 33 9.17 -18.10 -5.48
N PHE A 34 9.40 -17.60 -4.27
CA PHE A 34 8.61 -17.97 -3.09
C PHE A 34 7.79 -16.82 -2.48
N PHE A 35 8.19 -15.57 -2.70
CA PHE A 35 7.54 -14.43 -2.06
C PHE A 35 6.25 -14.03 -2.78
N ARG A 36 5.11 -14.30 -2.13
CA ARG A 36 3.77 -13.92 -2.60
C ARG A 36 3.17 -12.73 -1.84
N GLY A 37 4.00 -11.98 -1.12
CA GLY A 37 3.51 -10.86 -0.30
C GLY A 37 2.96 -9.70 -1.13
N PHE A 38 3.43 -9.51 -2.37
CA PHE A 38 2.89 -8.49 -3.27
C PHE A 38 1.46 -8.81 -3.73
N ASP A 39 1.14 -10.07 -4.04
CA ASP A 39 -0.23 -10.47 -4.41
C ASP A 39 -1.24 -10.15 -3.30
N LYS A 40 -0.84 -10.39 -2.04
CA LYS A 40 -1.64 -10.01 -0.87
C LYS A 40 -1.77 -8.49 -0.74
N MET A 41 -0.69 -7.77 -1.01
CA MET A 41 -0.67 -6.31 -0.96
C MET A 41 -1.60 -5.70 -2.02
N GLU A 42 -1.59 -6.23 -3.25
CA GLU A 42 -2.48 -5.84 -4.35
C GLU A 42 -3.96 -6.12 -4.02
N THR A 43 -4.24 -7.28 -3.43
CA THR A 43 -5.59 -7.64 -2.98
C THR A 43 -6.08 -6.69 -1.89
N GLN A 44 -5.20 -6.34 -0.93
CA GLN A 44 -5.54 -5.43 0.16
C GLN A 44 -5.86 -4.02 -0.36
N ILE A 45 -5.01 -3.44 -1.20
CA ILE A 45 -5.27 -2.10 -1.75
C ILE A 45 -6.57 -2.07 -2.57
N THR A 46 -6.82 -3.09 -3.38
CA THR A 46 -8.04 -3.17 -4.19
C THR A 46 -9.29 -3.21 -3.30
N THR A 47 -9.25 -3.99 -2.22
CA THR A 47 -10.36 -4.12 -1.28
C THR A 47 -10.58 -2.82 -0.49
N GLN A 48 -9.51 -2.22 0.03
CA GLN A 48 -9.56 -0.95 0.76
C GLN A 48 -10.05 0.19 -0.12
N ALA A 49 -9.47 0.38 -1.31
CA ALA A 49 -9.87 1.43 -2.23
C ALA A 49 -11.35 1.31 -2.63
N SER A 50 -11.85 0.09 -2.87
CA SER A 50 -13.27 -0.14 -3.16
C SER A 50 -14.19 0.32 -2.02
N LYS A 51 -13.84 0.01 -0.76
CA LYS A 51 -14.63 0.43 0.41
C LYS A 51 -14.57 1.93 0.65
N VAL A 52 -13.39 2.55 0.53
CA VAL A 52 -13.24 4.00 0.70
C VAL A 52 -14.02 4.75 -0.38
N ARG A 53 -13.93 4.31 -1.64
CA ARG A 53 -14.66 4.92 -2.76
C ARG A 53 -16.18 4.86 -2.59
N ALA A 54 -16.69 3.82 -1.93
CA ALA A 54 -18.13 3.69 -1.65
C ALA A 54 -18.63 4.65 -0.54
N ASN A 55 -17.75 5.36 0.16
CA ASN A 55 -18.08 6.18 1.33
C ASN A 55 -17.49 7.61 1.23
N PRO A 56 -17.91 8.44 0.25
CA PRO A 56 -17.46 9.83 0.20
C PRO A 56 -17.86 10.61 1.48
N PRO A 57 -17.03 11.54 1.96
CA PRO A 57 -15.82 12.07 1.35
C PRO A 57 -14.53 11.33 1.76
N ALA A 58 -14.62 10.08 2.23
CA ALA A 58 -13.46 9.36 2.74
C ALA A 58 -12.35 9.20 1.69
N ARG A 59 -11.10 9.24 2.16
CA ARG A 59 -9.88 9.09 1.34
C ARG A 59 -8.97 8.03 1.93
N LEU A 60 -8.09 7.48 1.09
CA LEU A 60 -7.08 6.49 1.50
C LEU A 60 -5.69 6.99 1.11
N THR A 61 -4.76 6.92 2.06
CA THR A 61 -3.33 7.13 1.82
C THR A 61 -2.54 5.93 2.32
N TRP A 62 -1.65 5.40 1.49
CA TRP A 62 -0.71 4.36 1.84
C TRP A 62 0.68 4.95 2.07
N TYR A 63 1.26 4.67 3.22
CA TYR A 63 2.60 5.07 3.63
C TYR A 63 3.56 3.90 3.48
N PHE A 64 4.73 4.15 2.91
CA PHE A 64 5.76 3.15 2.68
C PHE A 64 7.05 3.56 3.37
N GLN A 65 7.59 2.65 4.18
CA GLN A 65 8.89 2.82 4.82
C GLN A 65 10.05 2.82 3.80
N THR A 66 9.85 2.21 2.62
CA THR A 66 10.91 1.99 1.63
C THR A 66 10.49 2.38 0.20
N LEU A 67 11.46 2.74 -0.64
CA LEU A 67 11.20 3.37 -1.94
C LEU A 67 10.90 2.36 -3.05
N LEU A 68 11.56 1.20 -3.10
CA LEU A 68 11.37 0.25 -4.21
C LEU A 68 9.97 -0.34 -4.17
N THR A 69 9.50 -0.69 -2.98
CA THR A 69 8.14 -1.19 -2.76
C THR A 69 7.11 -0.13 -3.12
N ARG A 70 7.30 1.12 -2.68
CA ARG A 70 6.41 2.23 -3.09
C ARG A 70 6.35 2.34 -4.61
N ARG A 71 7.50 2.33 -5.29
CA ARG A 71 7.59 2.43 -6.75
C ARG A 71 6.88 1.28 -7.44
N LYS A 72 7.08 0.04 -6.99
CA LYS A 72 6.40 -1.15 -7.50
C LYS A 72 4.88 -1.03 -7.41
N MET A 73 4.36 -0.53 -6.29
CA MET A 73 2.91 -0.44 -6.04
C MET A 73 2.25 0.82 -6.61
N THR A 74 3.02 1.86 -6.93
CA THR A 74 2.50 3.16 -7.36
C THR A 74 1.55 3.09 -8.56
N PRO A 75 1.80 2.29 -9.63
CA PRO A 75 0.87 2.19 -10.74
C PRO A 75 -0.53 1.71 -10.34
N LEU A 76 -0.62 0.69 -9.47
CA LEU A 76 -1.89 0.17 -8.98
C LEU A 76 -2.57 1.15 -8.01
N LEU A 77 -1.81 1.76 -7.10
CA LEU A 77 -2.34 2.77 -6.18
C LEU A 77 -2.94 3.95 -6.95
N ALA A 78 -2.23 4.44 -7.96
CA ALA A 78 -2.69 5.54 -8.80
C ALA A 78 -3.96 5.20 -9.59
N SER A 79 -4.05 3.99 -10.17
CA SER A 79 -5.26 3.55 -10.89
C SER A 79 -6.49 3.43 -10.00
N LEU A 80 -6.28 3.20 -8.70
CA LEU A 80 -7.32 3.13 -7.67
C LEU A 80 -7.60 4.48 -6.98
N GLY A 81 -6.92 5.57 -7.39
CA GLY A 81 -7.08 6.90 -6.79
C GLY A 81 -6.52 7.01 -5.37
N VAL A 82 -5.57 6.15 -5.00
CA VAL A 82 -4.98 6.09 -3.66
C VAL A 82 -3.63 6.79 -3.66
N ARG A 83 -3.45 7.73 -2.73
CA ARG A 83 -2.18 8.43 -2.58
C ARG A 83 -1.12 7.50 -1.97
N SER A 84 0.07 7.45 -2.56
CA SER A 84 1.23 6.76 -1.99
C SER A 84 2.26 7.76 -1.45
N VAL A 85 2.74 7.59 -0.23
CA VAL A 85 3.71 8.47 0.43
C VAL A 85 4.90 7.64 0.91
N TYR A 86 6.11 8.14 0.69
CA TYR A 86 7.31 7.59 1.31
C TYR A 86 7.49 8.25 2.69
N GLN A 87 7.54 7.44 3.74
CA GLN A 87 7.67 7.86 5.14
C GLN A 87 8.50 6.80 5.88
N PRO A 88 9.84 6.96 5.95
CA PRO A 88 10.72 6.02 6.64
C PRO A 88 10.58 6.08 8.17
#